data_AF-A0AAV4CBX6-F1
#
_entry.id   AF-A0AAV4CBX6-F1
#
_cell.length_a   1.000
_cell.length_b   1.000
_cell.length_c   1.000
_cell.angle_alpha   90.00
_cell.angle_beta   90.00
_cell.angle_gamma   90.00
#
_symmetry.space_group_name_H-M   'P 1'
#
loop_
_entity.id
_entity.type
_entity.pdbx_description
1 polymer ?
#
loop_
_entity_poly.entity_id
_entity_poly.type
_entity_poly.pdbx_seq_one_letter_code
_entity_poly.pdbx_strand_id
1 'polypeptide(L)'
;MSKRITPFASRYCSTLDRLKEAIRRKRSGLWRRGVVFQHDNATPHSANLTQQWLQRYGWEILPHPAHSPDLAPSDFHLFGPLKRHLRGIAFETEDDLISELRNWVISGSGSPSGRDAGNGAWTYARRAPADLRAVSLPTAPPKS
;
A
#
# COMPACT_ATOMS: atom_id res chain seq x y z
N MET A 1 5.68 20.67 -28.16
CA MET A 1 5.28 19.25 -27.93
C MET A 1 4.25 19.20 -26.82
N SER A 2 2.97 18.96 -27.13
CA SER A 2 1.91 18.93 -26.13
C SER A 2 2.02 17.63 -25.31
N LYS A 3 2.27 17.77 -24.00
CA LYS A 3 2.36 16.64 -23.07
C LYS A 3 0.98 15.96 -23.04
N ARG A 4 0.85 14.78 -23.66
CA ARG A 4 -0.39 14.00 -23.60
C ARG A 4 -0.67 13.66 -22.14
N ILE A 5 -1.60 14.38 -21.52
CA ILE A 5 -2.15 14.01 -20.22
C ILE A 5 -2.93 12.72 -20.47
N THR A 6 -2.38 11.58 -20.05
CA THR A 6 -3.12 10.32 -20.07
C THR A 6 -4.26 10.43 -19.05
N PRO A 7 -5.54 10.28 -19.45
CA PRO A 7 -6.69 10.50 -18.57
C PRO A 7 -6.65 9.62 -17.31
N PHE A 8 -6.02 8.44 -17.41
CA PHE A 8 -5.81 7.52 -16.29
C PHE A 8 -4.86 8.07 -15.21
N ALA A 9 -3.78 8.74 -15.59
CA ALA A 9 -2.85 9.35 -14.64
C ALA A 9 -3.51 10.53 -13.89
N SER A 10 -4.34 11.32 -14.58
CA SER A 10 -5.10 12.40 -13.95
C SER A 10 -6.06 11.86 -12.88
N ARG A 11 -6.81 10.80 -13.20
CA ARG A 11 -7.70 10.14 -12.22
C ARG A 11 -6.92 9.58 -11.04
N TYR A 12 -5.74 9.00 -11.28
CA TYR A 12 -4.89 8.51 -10.21
C TYR A 12 -4.38 9.63 -9.29
N CYS A 13 -3.92 10.76 -9.85
CA CYS A 13 -3.54 11.93 -9.05
C CYS A 13 -4.70 12.48 -8.22
N SER A 14 -5.93 12.50 -8.75
CA SER A 14 -7.12 12.89 -7.96
C SER A 14 -7.38 11.94 -6.78
N THR A 15 -7.12 10.64 -6.95
CA THR A 15 -7.15 9.67 -5.85
C THR A 15 -6.07 9.97 -4.81
N LEU A 16 -4.84 10.28 -5.26
CA LEU A 16 -3.74 10.65 -4.38
C LEU A 16 -4.04 11.94 -3.58
N ASP A 17 -4.71 12.93 -4.17
CA ASP A 17 -5.15 14.12 -3.44
C ASP A 17 -6.12 13.77 -2.30
N ARG A 18 -7.08 12.88 -2.56
CA ARG A 18 -8.00 12.40 -1.52
C ARG A 18 -7.26 11.61 -0.43
N LEU A 19 -6.29 10.78 -0.82
CA LEU A 19 -5.47 10.00 0.10
C LEU A 19 -4.62 10.91 1.00
N LYS A 20 -3.96 11.91 0.41
CA LYS A 20 -3.19 12.92 1.14
C LYS A 20 -4.02 13.59 2.22
N GLU A 21 -5.24 14.02 1.87
CA GLU A 21 -6.16 14.63 2.82
C GLU A 21 -6.62 13.65 3.92
N ALA A 22 -6.82 12.38 3.58
CA ALA A 22 -7.16 11.35 4.55
C ALA A 22 -6.00 11.07 5.52
N ILE A 23 -4.76 10.99 5.04
CA ILE A 23 -3.57 10.82 5.88
C ILE A 23 -3.39 12.02 6.80
N ARG A 24 -3.50 13.24 6.26
CA ARG A 24 -3.39 14.48 7.04
C ARG A 24 -4.38 14.51 8.21
N ARG A 25 -5.62 14.10 7.98
CA ARG A 25 -6.69 14.09 9.00
C ARG A 25 -6.62 12.90 9.96
N LYS A 26 -6.45 11.69 9.44
CA LYS A 26 -6.59 10.44 10.21
C LYS A 26 -5.27 9.90 10.76
N ARG A 27 -4.13 10.34 10.21
CA ARG A 27 -2.78 9.86 10.54
C ARG A 27 -1.78 11.03 10.60
N SER A 28 -2.10 12.04 11.40
CA SER A 28 -1.30 13.27 11.53
C SER A 28 0.18 13.01 11.92
N GLY A 29 0.44 11.94 12.67
CA GLY A 29 1.82 11.50 12.97
C GLY A 29 2.60 11.06 11.74
N LEU A 30 1.97 10.33 10.80
CA LEU A 30 2.58 9.93 9.54
C LEU A 30 2.82 11.16 8.65
N TRP A 31 1.85 12.08 8.61
CA TRP A 31 1.98 13.34 7.87
C TRP A 31 3.20 14.15 8.28
N ARG A 32 3.49 14.24 9.59
CA ARG A 32 4.64 15.01 10.12
C ARG A 32 5.99 14.34 9.86
N ARG A 33 6.03 13.01 9.79
CA ARG A 33 7.27 12.23 9.63
C ARG A 33 7.68 12.00 8.18
N GLY A 34 6.80 12.32 7.24
CA GLY A 34 6.95 11.97 5.83
C GLY A 34 6.26 10.65 5.50
N VAL A 35 5.85 10.53 4.23
CA VAL A 35 5.16 9.34 3.72
C VAL A 35 6.11 8.57 2.82
N VAL A 36 6.37 7.32 3.22
CA VAL A 36 6.98 6.31 2.36
C VAL A 36 5.84 5.53 1.70
N PHE A 37 5.74 5.61 0.37
CA PHE A 37 4.63 5.12 -0.41
C PHE A 37 5.05 3.95 -1.30
N GLN A 38 4.25 2.89 -1.30
CA GLN A 38 4.46 1.72 -2.14
C GLN A 38 3.27 1.56 -3.09
N HIS A 39 3.57 1.37 -4.37
CA HIS A 39 2.62 1.02 -5.42
C HIS A 39 3.36 0.26 -6.53
N ASP A 40 2.62 -0.41 -7.41
CA ASP A 40 3.17 -1.10 -8.57
C ASP A 40 3.50 -0.13 -9.72
N ASN A 41 4.27 -0.60 -10.70
CA ASN A 41 4.74 0.20 -11.83
C ASN A 41 3.72 0.32 -12.97
N ALA A 42 2.42 0.17 -12.69
CA ALA A 42 1.37 0.33 -13.71
C ALA A 42 1.53 1.67 -14.45
N THR A 43 1.15 1.72 -15.73
CA THR A 43 1.31 2.90 -16.59
C THR A 43 0.84 4.23 -15.97
N PRO A 44 -0.34 4.32 -15.30
CA PRO A 44 -0.74 5.56 -14.65
C PRO A 44 0.12 5.92 -13.43
N HIS A 45 0.75 4.96 -12.76
CA HIS A 45 1.59 5.15 -11.58
C HIS A 45 3.00 5.64 -11.95
N SER A 46 3.54 5.12 -13.05
CA SER A 46 4.84 5.53 -13.62
C SER A 46 4.74 6.75 -14.55
N ALA A 47 3.54 7.25 -14.83
CA ALA A 47 3.32 8.43 -15.65
C ALA A 47 3.99 9.69 -15.04
N ASN A 48 4.55 10.52 -15.91
CA ASN A 48 5.27 11.74 -15.50
C ASN A 48 4.41 12.67 -14.62
N LEU A 49 3.11 12.79 -14.91
CA LEU A 49 2.17 13.56 -14.09
C LEU A 49 2.11 13.08 -12.63
N THR A 50 2.10 11.77 -12.43
CA THR A 50 2.05 11.14 -11.11
C THR A 50 3.38 11.26 -10.38
N GLN A 51 4.49 11.09 -11.08
CA GLN A 51 5.83 11.28 -10.52
C GLN A 51 6.04 12.73 -10.05
N GLN A 52 5.62 13.71 -10.86
CA GLN A 52 5.63 15.13 -10.46
C GLN A 52 4.74 15.39 -9.22
N TRP A 53 3.57 14.76 -9.15
CA TRP A 53 2.69 14.88 -7.98
C TRP A 53 3.38 14.35 -6.72
N LEU A 54 3.97 13.15 -6.78
CA LEU A 54 4.65 12.51 -5.64
C LEU A 54 5.85 13.35 -5.17
N GLN A 55 6.66 13.85 -6.11
CA GLN A 55 7.77 14.76 -5.83
C GLN A 55 7.30 16.08 -5.19
N ARG A 56 6.26 16.71 -5.74
CA ARG A 56 5.71 17.97 -5.22
C ARG A 56 5.30 17.88 -3.75
N TYR A 57 4.78 16.73 -3.31
CA TYR A 57 4.35 16.52 -1.93
C TYR A 57 5.38 15.81 -1.06
N GLY A 58 6.57 15.53 -1.59
CA GLY A 58 7.68 14.92 -0.84
C GLY A 58 7.40 13.49 -0.38
N TRP A 59 6.64 12.73 -1.17
CA TRP A 59 6.39 11.31 -0.88
C TRP A 59 7.53 10.48 -1.46
N GLU A 60 8.21 9.74 -0.59
CA GLU A 60 9.26 8.80 -1.01
C GLU A 60 8.60 7.55 -1.59
N ILE A 61 9.03 7.12 -2.77
CA ILE A 61 8.49 5.93 -3.43
C ILE A 61 9.42 4.76 -3.13
N LEU A 62 8.87 3.68 -2.57
CA LEU A 62 9.61 2.43 -2.45
C LEU A 62 9.75 1.79 -3.83
N PRO A 63 10.98 1.45 -4.28
CA PRO A 63 11.18 0.78 -5.55
C PRO A 63 10.45 -0.56 -5.55
N HIS A 64 9.62 -0.77 -6.57
CA HIS A 64 8.90 -2.02 -6.78
C HIS A 64 9.43 -2.70 -8.05
N PRO A 65 9.88 -3.96 -7.99
CA PRO A 65 10.30 -4.68 -9.17
C PRO A 65 9.11 -5.00 -10.10
N ALA A 66 9.38 -5.18 -11.38
CA ALA A 66 8.34 -5.54 -12.34
C ALA A 66 7.74 -6.91 -12.01
N HIS A 67 6.43 -7.06 -12.19
CA HIS A 67 5.71 -8.33 -12.06
C HIS A 67 5.88 -9.06 -10.72
N SER A 68 5.97 -8.33 -9.60
CA SER A 68 6.21 -8.90 -8.27
C SER A 68 5.05 -8.68 -7.30
N PRO A 69 3.87 -9.29 -7.56
CA PRO A 69 2.69 -9.13 -6.70
C PRO A 69 2.92 -9.67 -5.27
N ASP A 70 3.84 -10.61 -5.10
CA ASP A 70 4.27 -11.13 -3.80
C ASP A 70 4.92 -10.07 -2.90
N LEU A 71 5.47 -9.00 -3.50
CA LEU A 71 6.10 -7.90 -2.79
C LEU A 71 5.15 -6.74 -2.49
N ALA A 72 3.92 -6.79 -3.00
CA ALA A 72 2.89 -5.80 -2.72
C ALA A 72 2.03 -6.27 -1.52
N PRO A 73 2.06 -5.58 -0.36
CA PRO A 73 1.29 -5.96 0.81
C PRO A 73 -0.22 -6.03 0.53
N SER A 74 -0.74 -5.23 -0.40
CA SER A 74 -2.14 -5.31 -0.85
C SER A 74 -2.47 -6.65 -1.51
N ASP A 75 -1.63 -7.11 -2.43
CA ASP A 75 -1.86 -8.34 -3.17
C ASP A 75 -1.63 -9.57 -2.31
N PHE A 76 -0.58 -9.56 -1.48
CA PHE A 76 -0.26 -10.68 -0.62
C PHE A 76 -1.21 -10.82 0.58
N HIS A 77 -1.60 -9.71 1.22
CA HIS A 77 -2.36 -9.77 2.48
C HIS A 77 -3.83 -9.36 2.39
N LEU A 78 -4.17 -8.36 1.56
CA LEU A 78 -5.51 -7.75 1.59
C LEU A 78 -6.48 -8.48 0.66
N PHE A 79 -6.10 -8.70 -0.60
CA PHE A 79 -7.04 -9.14 -1.62
C PHE A 79 -7.42 -10.62 -1.51
N GLY A 80 -6.56 -11.49 -0.96
CA GLY A 80 -6.90 -12.89 -0.72
C GLY A 80 -8.08 -13.08 0.25
N PRO A 81 -8.00 -12.55 1.48
CA PRO A 81 -9.12 -12.53 2.42
C PRO A 81 -10.37 -11.82 1.87
N LEU A 82 -10.20 -10.68 1.20
CA LEU A 82 -11.34 -9.95 0.62
C LEU A 82 -12.08 -10.78 -0.43
N LYS A 83 -11.36 -11.44 -1.35
CA LYS A 83 -11.99 -12.32 -2.35
C LYS A 83 -12.72 -13.49 -1.71
N ARG A 84 -12.21 -14.03 -0.60
CA ARG A 84 -12.90 -15.09 0.15
C ARG A 84 -14.18 -14.58 0.81
N HIS A 85 -14.14 -13.37 1.38
CA HIS A 85 -15.31 -12.71 1.98
C HIS A 85 -16.41 -12.46 0.95
N LEU A 86 -16.05 -11.96 -0.23
CA LEU A 86 -17.01 -11.65 -1.30
C LEU A 86 -17.46 -12.87 -2.12
N ARG A 87 -16.88 -14.05 -1.89
CA ARG A 87 -17.12 -15.23 -2.73
C ARG A 87 -18.56 -15.70 -2.61
N GLY A 88 -19.25 -15.79 -3.75
CA GLY A 88 -20.62 -16.32 -3.81
C GLY A 88 -21.70 -15.31 -3.42
N ILE A 89 -21.33 -14.06 -3.12
CA ILE A 89 -22.28 -12.97 -2.90
C ILE A 89 -22.61 -12.33 -4.25
N ALA A 90 -23.89 -12.29 -4.60
CA ALA A 90 -24.39 -11.49 -5.71
C ALA A 90 -24.83 -10.14 -5.16
N PHE A 91 -24.35 -9.06 -5.77
CA PHE A 91 -24.75 -7.70 -5.44
C PHE A 91 -25.68 -7.18 -6.52
N GLU A 92 -26.78 -6.56 -6.13
CA GLU A 92 -27.76 -5.99 -7.07
C GLU A 92 -27.27 -4.66 -7.64
N THR A 93 -26.57 -3.87 -6.81
CA THR A 93 -26.01 -2.58 -7.21
C THR A 93 -24.54 -2.43 -6.84
N GLU A 94 -23.87 -1.46 -7.49
CA GLU A 94 -22.49 -1.09 -7.11
C GLU A 94 -22.44 -0.52 -5.67
N ASP A 95 -23.48 0.18 -5.22
CA ASP A 95 -23.54 0.76 -3.89
C ASP A 95 -23.60 -0.32 -2.80
N ASP A 96 -24.27 -1.44 -3.06
CA ASP A 96 -24.29 -2.60 -2.15
C ASP A 96 -22.89 -3.19 -2.00
N LEU A 97 -22.17 -3.37 -3.12
CA LEU A 97 -20.79 -3.85 -3.12
C LEU A 97 -19.86 -2.88 -2.38
N ILE A 98 -19.97 -1.58 -2.63
CA ILE A 98 -19.15 -0.55 -1.98
C ILE A 98 -19.42 -0.52 -0.47
N SER A 99 -20.69 -0.65 -0.06
CA SER A 99 -21.08 -0.65 1.35
C SER A 99 -20.54 -1.87 2.07
N GLU A 100 -20.64 -3.06 1.46
CA GLU A 100 -20.10 -4.29 2.02
C GLU A 100 -18.56 -4.23 2.15
N LEU A 101 -17.88 -3.73 1.12
CA LEU A 101 -16.44 -3.52 1.16
C LEU A 101 -16.03 -2.58 2.30
N ARG A 102 -16.76 -1.48 2.51
CA ARG A 102 -16.50 -0.53 3.61
C ARG A 102 -16.69 -1.20 4.97
N ASN A 103 -17.75 -1.98 5.13
CA ASN A 103 -18.04 -2.70 6.37
C ASN A 103 -16.93 -3.72 6.69
N TRP A 104 -16.47 -4.46 5.69
CA TRP A 104 -15.37 -5.41 5.84
C TRP A 104 -14.07 -4.72 6.28
N VAL A 105 -13.72 -3.58 5.66
CA VAL A 105 -12.52 -2.81 6.03
C VAL A 105 -12.62 -2.24 7.46
N ILE A 106 -13.79 -1.74 7.86
CA ILE A 106 -14.00 -1.12 9.19
C ILE A 106 -14.08 -2.15 10.31
N SER A 107 -14.70 -3.31 10.06
CA SER A 107 -14.89 -4.38 11.05
C SER A 107 -13.58 -5.06 11.48
N GLY A 108 -12.44 -4.73 10.86
CA GLY A 108 -11.14 -5.31 11.20
C GLY A 108 -10.99 -6.77 10.79
N SER A 109 -11.97 -7.35 10.10
CA SER A 109 -11.95 -8.71 9.53
C SER A 109 -10.93 -8.88 8.39
N GLY A 110 -10.31 -7.78 7.94
CA GLY A 110 -9.09 -7.76 7.13
C GLY A 110 -7.77 -7.91 7.92
N SER A 111 -7.81 -8.05 9.25
CA SER A 111 -6.62 -8.35 10.07
C SER A 111 -6.40 -9.87 10.12
N PRO A 112 -5.15 -10.38 10.03
CA PRO A 112 -4.90 -11.80 10.11
C PRO A 112 -5.32 -12.32 11.48
N SER A 113 -6.28 -13.24 11.52
CA SER A 113 -6.53 -14.04 12.73
C SER A 113 -5.27 -14.84 13.03
N GLY A 114 -4.84 -14.86 14.30
CA GLY A 114 -3.55 -15.37 14.78
C GLY A 114 -3.29 -16.87 14.65
N ARG A 115 -3.66 -17.50 13.53
CA ARG A 115 -3.29 -18.89 13.20
C ARG A 115 -2.09 -18.99 12.24
N ASP A 116 -1.72 -17.90 11.57
CA ASP A 116 -0.61 -17.89 10.58
C ASP A 116 0.59 -17.02 11.02
N ALA A 117 0.54 -16.45 12.23
CA ALA A 117 1.63 -15.63 12.76
C ALA A 117 2.70 -16.53 13.41
N GLY A 118 3.62 -17.05 12.59
CA GLY A 118 4.95 -17.35 13.09
C GLY A 118 5.51 -16.10 13.78
N ASN A 119 5.80 -16.22 15.08
CA ASN A 119 6.33 -15.15 15.92
C ASN A 119 7.52 -14.45 15.25
N GLY A 120 7.35 -13.19 14.82
CA GLY A 120 8.49 -12.35 14.41
C GLY A 120 8.17 -11.09 13.61
N ALA A 121 7.11 -11.06 12.80
CA ALA A 121 6.95 -9.97 11.81
C ALA A 121 6.36 -8.66 12.37
N TRP A 122 5.50 -8.71 13.39
CA TRP A 122 4.80 -7.51 13.88
C TRP A 122 5.50 -6.76 15.02
N THR A 123 6.62 -7.28 15.55
CA THR A 123 7.44 -6.55 16.53
C THR A 123 8.33 -5.50 15.87
N TYR A 124 8.65 -5.64 14.57
CA TYR A 124 9.51 -4.68 13.85
C TYR A 124 8.82 -3.33 13.62
N ALA A 125 7.51 -3.34 13.31
CA ALA A 125 6.76 -2.12 12.99
C ALA A 125 6.47 -1.21 14.19
N ARG A 126 6.62 -1.70 15.43
CA ARG A 126 6.45 -0.89 16.66
C ARG A 126 7.76 -0.34 17.24
N ARG A 127 8.92 -0.78 16.74
CA ARG A 127 10.21 -0.48 17.37
C ARG A 127 11.38 -0.28 16.40
N ALA A 128 11.12 0.17 15.16
CA ALA A 128 12.22 0.58 14.27
C ALA A 128 12.88 1.87 14.79
N PRO A 129 14.17 1.85 15.21
CA PRO A 129 14.90 3.06 15.57
C PRO A 129 15.19 3.91 14.31
N ALA A 130 15.34 5.22 14.51
CA ALA A 130 15.38 6.25 13.48
C ALA A 130 16.68 6.33 12.65
N ASP A 131 17.52 5.28 12.64
CA ASP A 131 18.78 5.29 11.89
C ASP A 131 18.95 4.01 11.07
N LEU A 132 18.85 4.15 9.75
CA LEU A 132 18.98 3.07 8.77
C LEU A 132 20.43 2.82 8.33
N ARG A 133 21.45 3.33 9.05
CA ARG A 133 22.87 3.11 8.67
C ARG A 133 23.62 2.00 9.40
N ALA A 134 22.94 1.16 10.19
CA ALA A 134 23.58 0.03 10.86
C ALA A 134 22.80 -1.27 10.65
N VAL A 135 22.93 -1.87 9.46
CA VAL A 135 22.62 -3.30 9.27
C VAL A 135 23.82 -3.95 8.61
N SER A 136 24.73 -4.48 9.43
CA SER A 136 25.73 -5.45 8.97
C SER A 136 25.03 -6.78 8.69
N LEU A 137 25.23 -7.32 7.49
CA LEU A 137 24.73 -8.65 7.07
C LEU A 137 25.30 -9.76 7.97
N PRO A 138 24.50 -10.74 8.41
CA PRO A 138 25.02 -11.92 9.10
C PRO A 138 25.76 -12.83 8.12
N THR A 139 27.01 -13.17 8.46
CA THR A 139 27.81 -14.20 7.80
C THR A 139 27.20 -15.59 8.04
N ALA A 140 27.08 -16.37 6.96
CA ALA A 140 26.54 -17.72 6.99
C ALA A 140 27.47 -18.69 7.78
N PRO A 141 26.93 -19.66 8.53
CA PRO A 141 27.75 -20.64 9.24
C PRO A 141 28.37 -21.69 8.29
N PRO A 142 29.53 -22.26 8.63
CA PRO A 142 30.23 -23.21 7.78
C PRO A 142 29.49 -24.55 7.70
N LYS A 143 29.50 -25.15 6.51
CA LYS A 143 28.96 -26.49 6.26
C LYS A 143 29.89 -27.54 6.88
N SER A 144 29.28 -28.54 7.52
CA SER A 144 29.95 -29.79 7.91
C SER A 144 30.06 -30.72 6.72
#